data_AF-A0AAW2CSR7-F1
#
_entry.id   AF-A0AAW2CSR7-F1
#
_cell.length_a   1.000
_cell.length_b   1.000
_cell.length_c   1.000
_cell.angle_alpha   90.00
_cell.angle_beta   90.00
_cell.angle_gamma   90.00
#
_symmetry.space_group_name_H-M   'P 1'
#
loop_
_entity.id
_entity.type
_entity.pdbx_description
1 polymer ?
#
loop_
_entity_poly.entity_id
_entity_poly.type
_entity_poly.pdbx_seq_one_letter_code
_entity_poly.pdbx_strand_id
1 'polypeptide(L)'
;MEALGASAVPSFHIRTTLGKTKLRRPMFLNFHSNPTPSSTFSLVYKKQSKFKVFNTISSTVSTEPTNPPEPALETHSKGEKFDWYSQWYPVMPIWDLDKRRPQAKKVIGLDVVVWWDRNEETWKVFDDRCPHRLAPLSEGRIDQWGRLQCVYHGWCFNGSGNCKFIPQANPDGPPVHTAKKACVAVYPSTVQNNIVWFWPNLDPRYKDILVQKKPPYIPEIDDPSYTNLMGNRDIPYGFEILIENLMDPAHLPYAHHGILEILPSKKR
;
A
#
# COMPACT_ATOMS: atom_id res chain seq x y z
N MET A 1 -29.29 -2.91 -59.14
CA MET A 1 -30.57 -2.43 -58.58
C MET A 1 -31.43 -3.65 -58.30
N GLU A 2 -30.94 -4.56 -57.47
CA GLU A 2 -30.98 -4.57 -55.99
C GLU A 2 -32.26 -5.25 -55.49
N ALA A 3 -32.11 -6.55 -55.25
CA ALA A 3 -33.09 -7.43 -54.65
C ALA A 3 -32.86 -7.50 -53.14
N LEU A 4 -33.95 -7.27 -52.39
CA LEU A 4 -34.07 -7.50 -50.96
C LEU A 4 -33.83 -8.97 -50.63
N GLY A 5 -32.84 -9.24 -49.79
CA GLY A 5 -32.60 -10.54 -49.17
C GLY A 5 -32.46 -10.38 -47.67
N ALA A 6 -33.51 -10.74 -46.93
CA ALA A 6 -33.49 -10.83 -45.48
C ALA A 6 -32.66 -12.05 -45.06
N SER A 7 -31.71 -11.86 -44.13
CA SER A 7 -31.02 -12.95 -43.44
C SER A 7 -31.26 -12.81 -41.94
N ALA A 8 -32.01 -13.75 -41.39
CA ALA A 8 -32.23 -13.94 -39.97
C ALA A 8 -31.01 -14.61 -39.32
N VAL A 9 -30.61 -14.15 -38.14
CA VAL A 9 -29.65 -14.84 -37.26
C VAL A 9 -30.44 -15.44 -36.09
N PRO A 10 -30.24 -16.72 -35.72
CA PRO A 10 -31.03 -17.35 -34.67
C PRO A 10 -30.60 -16.82 -33.30
N SER A 11 -31.59 -16.39 -32.50
CA SER A 11 -31.43 -16.15 -31.07
C SER A 11 -31.26 -17.47 -30.34
N PHE A 12 -30.10 -17.66 -29.68
CA PHE A 12 -29.90 -18.77 -28.76
C PHE A 12 -30.68 -18.52 -27.46
N HIS A 13 -31.85 -19.14 -27.33
CA HIS A 13 -32.55 -19.27 -26.06
C HIS A 13 -31.91 -20.38 -25.23
N ILE A 14 -31.26 -20.02 -24.12
CA ILE A 14 -30.89 -20.98 -23.07
C ILE A 14 -32.14 -21.21 -22.20
N ARG A 15 -32.67 -22.42 -22.26
CA ARG A 15 -33.78 -22.90 -21.42
C ARG A 15 -33.22 -23.25 -20.03
N THR A 16 -33.43 -22.39 -19.04
CA THR A 16 -33.15 -22.72 -17.63
C THR A 16 -34.20 -23.71 -17.11
N THR A 17 -33.83 -24.98 -17.02
CA THR A 17 -34.55 -25.93 -16.17
C THR A 17 -34.03 -25.80 -14.74
N LEU A 18 -34.91 -25.43 -13.82
CA LEU A 18 -34.60 -25.27 -12.40
C LEU A 18 -34.47 -26.64 -11.73
N GLY A 19 -33.32 -27.29 -11.88
CA GLY A 19 -32.94 -28.46 -11.10
C GLY A 19 -32.42 -28.05 -9.73
N LYS A 20 -33.13 -28.41 -8.66
CA LYS A 20 -32.66 -28.25 -7.27
C LYS A 20 -31.50 -29.22 -7.00
N THR A 21 -30.28 -28.83 -7.34
CA THR A 21 -29.07 -29.50 -6.84
C THR A 21 -28.50 -28.70 -5.67
N LYS A 22 -28.52 -29.31 -4.47
CA LYS A 22 -27.88 -28.81 -3.25
C LYS A 22 -26.41 -28.51 -3.53
N LEU A 23 -26.03 -27.23 -3.52
CA LEU A 23 -24.63 -26.82 -3.46
C LEU A 23 -24.04 -27.34 -2.14
N ARG A 24 -23.06 -28.24 -2.21
CA ARG A 24 -22.18 -28.55 -1.07
C ARG A 24 -21.28 -27.34 -0.84
N ARG A 25 -21.27 -26.82 0.39
CA ARG A 25 -20.34 -25.77 0.85
C ARG A 25 -18.89 -26.20 0.56
N PRO A 26 -18.03 -25.32 0.01
CA PRO A 26 -16.59 -25.56 0.07
C PRO A 26 -16.15 -25.44 1.53
N MET A 27 -15.46 -26.48 2.00
CA MET A 27 -14.89 -26.55 3.34
C MET A 27 -13.65 -25.68 3.37
N PHE A 28 -13.79 -24.42 3.80
CA PHE A 28 -12.63 -23.59 4.12
C PHE A 28 -11.94 -24.19 5.36
N LEU A 29 -10.70 -24.62 5.18
CA LEU A 29 -9.79 -24.95 6.27
C LEU A 29 -9.50 -23.66 7.05
N ASN A 30 -10.16 -23.53 8.20
CA ASN A 30 -9.79 -22.55 9.23
C ASN A 30 -8.39 -22.89 9.74
N PHE A 31 -7.37 -22.20 9.23
CA PHE A 31 -6.09 -22.15 9.92
C PHE A 31 -6.19 -21.09 11.02
N HIS A 32 -6.46 -21.56 12.24
CA HIS A 32 -6.29 -20.76 13.45
C HIS A 32 -4.81 -20.39 13.60
N SER A 33 -4.49 -19.12 13.39
CA SER A 33 -3.24 -18.54 13.88
C SER A 33 -3.39 -18.34 15.39
N ASN A 34 -2.70 -19.18 16.16
CA ASN A 34 -2.52 -18.95 17.60
C ASN A 34 -1.65 -17.69 17.80
N PRO A 35 -2.01 -16.78 18.71
CA PRO A 35 -1.14 -15.67 19.08
C PRO A 35 -0.06 -16.18 20.05
N THR A 36 1.20 -16.11 19.65
CA THR A 36 2.33 -16.29 20.58
C THR A 36 2.66 -14.97 21.30
N PRO A 37 3.14 -15.03 22.56
CA PRO A 37 3.15 -13.88 23.46
C PRO A 37 4.36 -12.96 23.24
N SER A 38 4.15 -11.73 23.69
CA SER A 38 5.11 -10.63 23.81
C SER A 38 6.36 -10.98 24.65
N SER A 39 7.44 -10.28 24.27
CA SER A 39 8.61 -9.87 25.07
C SER A 39 9.79 -10.83 25.20
N THR A 40 10.94 -10.40 24.67
CA THR A 40 12.11 -10.06 25.50
C THR A 40 13.08 -9.16 24.73
N PHE A 41 13.63 -8.18 25.45
CA PHE A 41 14.69 -7.27 25.02
C PHE A 41 15.91 -8.03 24.47
N SER A 42 16.55 -7.50 23.43
CA SER A 42 17.93 -7.88 23.09
C SER A 42 18.71 -6.70 22.50
N LEU A 43 19.92 -6.56 23.03
CA LEU A 43 20.85 -5.46 22.91
C LEU A 43 21.25 -5.11 21.48
N VAL A 44 21.54 -3.81 21.32
CA VAL A 44 22.31 -3.20 20.24
C VAL A 44 23.60 -3.99 19.97
N TYR A 45 23.75 -4.48 18.74
CA TYR A 45 25.05 -4.83 18.17
C TYR A 45 25.20 -4.17 16.80
N LYS A 46 25.95 -3.06 16.74
CA LYS A 46 26.43 -2.45 15.50
C LYS A 46 27.46 -3.40 14.88
N LYS A 47 27.17 -3.96 13.71
CA LYS A 47 28.20 -4.56 12.84
C LYS A 47 28.29 -3.76 11.55
N GLN A 48 29.37 -3.00 11.44
CA GLN A 48 29.78 -2.34 10.19
C GLN A 48 30.10 -3.44 9.16
N SER A 49 29.37 -3.48 8.04
CA SER A 49 29.75 -4.29 6.89
C SER A 49 30.49 -3.41 5.88
N LYS A 50 31.79 -3.66 5.71
CA LYS A 50 32.60 -3.13 4.61
C LYS A 50 32.44 -4.08 3.42
N PHE A 51 31.68 -3.68 2.41
CA PHE A 51 31.64 -4.41 1.14
C PHE A 51 32.92 -4.12 0.33
N LYS A 52 33.75 -5.15 0.12
CA LYS A 52 34.82 -5.14 -0.88
C LYS A 52 34.25 -5.65 -2.20
N VAL A 53 34.36 -4.83 -3.25
CA VAL A 53 34.03 -5.16 -4.63
C VAL A 53 35.11 -6.09 -5.18
N PHE A 54 34.73 -7.25 -5.70
CA PHE A 54 35.60 -8.11 -6.51
C PHE A 54 35.29 -7.86 -7.98
N ASN A 55 36.28 -7.32 -8.71
CA ASN A 55 36.23 -7.18 -10.16
C ASN A 55 36.65 -8.50 -10.81
N THR A 56 35.80 -9.06 -11.66
CA THR A 56 36.11 -10.18 -12.55
C THR A 56 36.79 -9.64 -13.81
N ILE A 57 37.97 -10.17 -14.13
CA ILE A 57 38.76 -9.84 -15.32
C ILE A 57 38.15 -10.56 -16.54
N SER A 58 37.80 -9.81 -17.57
CA SER A 58 37.38 -10.33 -18.88
C SER A 58 38.59 -10.41 -19.82
N SER A 59 38.67 -11.50 -20.58
CA SER A 59 39.75 -11.86 -21.49
C SER A 59 39.79 -10.98 -22.76
N THR A 60 40.99 -10.49 -23.09
CA THR A 60 41.29 -9.68 -24.28
C THR A 60 41.35 -10.51 -25.57
N VAL A 61 40.67 -10.04 -26.62
CA VAL A 61 40.96 -10.36 -28.02
C VAL A 61 41.31 -9.06 -28.73
N SER A 62 42.49 -9.04 -29.35
CA SER A 62 43.05 -7.91 -30.09
C SER A 62 42.71 -8.00 -31.57
N THR A 63 42.29 -6.90 -32.20
CA THR A 63 42.72 -6.50 -33.56
C THR A 63 42.40 -5.03 -33.87
N GLU A 64 43.45 -4.33 -34.30
CA GLU A 64 43.62 -3.15 -35.16
C GLU A 64 43.12 -1.72 -34.78
N PRO A 65 43.95 -0.67 -35.01
CA PRO A 65 43.66 0.71 -34.63
C PRO A 65 42.96 1.46 -35.76
N THR A 66 41.72 1.88 -35.52
CA THR A 66 41.06 2.93 -36.32
C THR A 66 40.91 4.17 -35.44
N ASN A 67 41.19 5.35 -36.02
CA ASN A 67 41.23 6.65 -35.34
C ASN A 67 40.05 6.89 -34.38
N PRO A 68 40.28 7.59 -33.24
CA PRO A 68 39.22 7.84 -32.27
C PRO A 68 38.13 8.73 -32.89
N PRO A 69 36.84 8.37 -32.80
CA PRO A 69 35.78 9.36 -32.96
C PRO A 69 35.90 10.39 -31.84
N GLU A 70 35.72 11.67 -32.15
CA GLU A 70 35.52 12.71 -31.14
C GLU A 70 34.49 12.23 -30.10
N PRO A 71 34.69 12.51 -28.80
CA PRO A 71 33.69 12.18 -27.81
C PRO A 71 32.43 12.97 -28.13
N ALA A 72 31.47 12.29 -28.75
CA ALA A 72 30.09 12.73 -28.78
C ALA A 72 29.75 13.03 -27.32
N LEU A 73 29.50 14.30 -27.04
CA LEU A 73 29.04 14.76 -25.76
C LEU A 73 27.68 14.11 -25.57
N GLU A 74 27.66 12.90 -24.99
CA GLU A 74 26.45 12.31 -24.45
C GLU A 74 26.04 13.23 -23.32
N THR A 75 25.24 14.23 -23.68
CA THR A 75 24.28 14.84 -22.78
C THR A 75 23.40 13.70 -22.31
N HIS A 76 23.85 12.99 -21.28
CA HIS A 76 22.96 12.37 -20.33
C HIS A 76 22.03 13.50 -19.90
N SER A 77 20.83 13.54 -20.49
CA SER A 77 19.73 14.21 -19.83
C SER A 77 19.77 13.63 -18.42
N LYS A 78 19.98 14.51 -17.42
CA LYS A 78 19.79 14.12 -16.03
C LYS A 78 18.32 13.72 -15.95
N GLY A 79 18.05 12.44 -16.25
CA GLY A 79 16.73 11.86 -16.15
C GLY A 79 16.25 12.18 -14.74
N GLU A 80 15.07 12.78 -14.64
CA GLU A 80 14.52 13.18 -13.36
C GLU A 80 14.51 11.95 -12.45
N LYS A 81 15.25 12.04 -11.35
CA LYS A 81 15.31 10.97 -10.36
C LYS A 81 13.91 10.78 -9.79
N PHE A 82 13.39 9.56 -9.84
CA PHE A 82 12.09 9.25 -9.27
C PHE A 82 12.06 9.60 -7.78
N ASP A 83 11.11 10.46 -7.39
CA ASP A 83 10.88 10.82 -6.00
C ASP A 83 9.87 9.85 -5.37
N TRP A 84 10.40 8.89 -4.62
CA TRP A 84 9.64 7.88 -3.89
C TRP A 84 8.67 8.48 -2.86
N TYR A 85 8.93 9.69 -2.35
CA TYR A 85 8.08 10.31 -1.34
C TYR A 85 6.99 11.20 -1.95
N SER A 86 7.00 11.41 -3.27
CA SER A 86 6.03 12.24 -3.99
C SER A 86 5.10 11.40 -4.88
N GLN A 87 4.57 10.30 -4.33
CA GLN A 87 3.65 9.37 -4.99
C GLN A 87 2.55 8.90 -4.04
N TRP A 88 1.43 8.43 -4.59
CA TRP A 88 0.39 7.77 -3.82
C TRP A 88 0.74 6.31 -3.60
N TYR A 89 0.66 5.86 -2.35
CA TYR A 89 0.84 4.45 -1.99
C TYR A 89 -0.44 3.89 -1.36
N PRO A 90 -0.83 2.66 -1.75
CA PRO A 90 -1.91 1.97 -1.08
C PRO A 90 -1.43 1.54 0.31
N VAL A 91 -2.23 1.82 1.33
CA VAL A 91 -1.94 1.43 2.70
C VAL A 91 -2.65 0.12 3.04
N MET A 92 -3.96 0.09 2.85
CA MET A 92 -4.81 -1.06 3.14
C MET A 92 -6.17 -0.96 2.46
N PRO A 93 -6.73 -2.09 2.00
CA PRO A 93 -8.16 -2.18 1.75
C PRO A 93 -9.03 -1.87 2.98
N ILE A 94 -10.16 -1.19 2.79
CA ILE A 94 -11.00 -0.72 3.92
C ILE A 94 -11.69 -1.87 4.68
N TRP A 95 -11.95 -3.01 4.06
CA TRP A 95 -12.56 -4.18 4.72
C TRP A 95 -11.61 -4.89 5.68
N ASP A 96 -10.31 -4.73 5.49
CA ASP A 96 -9.29 -5.27 6.40
C ASP A 96 -8.99 -4.31 7.56
N LEU A 97 -9.63 -3.14 7.59
CA LEU A 97 -9.50 -2.14 8.64
C LEU A 97 -10.66 -2.23 9.64
N ASP A 98 -10.36 -1.98 10.91
CA ASP A 98 -11.33 -2.02 12.01
C ASP A 98 -11.53 -0.61 12.57
N LYS A 99 -12.70 -0.02 12.29
CA LYS A 99 -13.05 1.34 12.73
C LYS A 99 -13.04 1.52 14.26
N ARG A 100 -12.90 0.45 15.04
CA ARG A 100 -12.88 0.49 16.51
C ARG A 100 -11.49 0.75 17.10
N ARG A 101 -10.41 0.53 16.35
CA ARG A 101 -9.04 0.62 16.87
C ARG A 101 -8.07 1.18 15.83
N PRO A 102 -7.01 1.88 16.27
CA PRO A 102 -5.92 2.23 15.37
C PRO A 102 -5.14 0.98 14.94
N GLN A 103 -4.52 1.02 13.77
CA GLN A 103 -3.80 -0.10 13.17
C GLN A 103 -2.43 0.36 12.65
N ALA A 104 -1.37 -0.32 13.10
CA ALA A 104 -0.01 -0.08 12.65
C ALA A 104 0.19 -0.56 11.22
N LYS A 105 0.89 0.24 10.41
CA LYS A 105 1.34 -0.12 9.07
C LYS A 105 2.74 0.42 8.83
N LYS A 106 3.52 -0.29 8.01
CA LYS A 106 4.80 0.19 7.52
C LYS A 106 4.75 0.23 6.00
N VAL A 107 4.92 1.42 5.41
CA VAL A 107 4.91 1.59 3.96
C VAL A 107 6.14 2.38 3.57
N ILE A 108 6.92 1.87 2.60
CA ILE A 108 8.20 2.43 2.16
C ILE A 108 9.18 2.79 3.30
N GLY A 109 9.12 2.02 4.40
CA GLY A 109 9.96 2.23 5.60
C GLY A 109 9.40 3.23 6.62
N LEU A 110 8.29 3.90 6.33
CA LEU A 110 7.60 4.81 7.26
C LEU A 110 6.63 4.04 8.15
N ASP A 111 6.71 4.25 9.46
CA ASP A 111 5.74 3.74 10.44
C ASP A 111 4.55 4.68 10.49
N VAL A 112 3.37 4.19 10.10
CA VAL A 112 2.14 4.97 10.07
C VAL A 112 1.02 4.26 10.83
N VAL A 113 0.12 5.06 11.39
CA VAL A 113 -1.10 4.57 12.02
C VAL A 113 -2.30 4.92 11.16
N VAL A 114 -3.06 3.91 10.77
CA VAL A 114 -4.37 4.07 10.13
C VAL A 114 -5.43 3.98 11.20
N TRP A 115 -6.32 4.96 11.26
CA TRP A 115 -7.40 4.97 12.26
C TRP A 115 -8.64 5.68 11.72
N TRP A 116 -9.79 5.39 12.34
CA TRP A 116 -11.07 5.98 11.97
C TRP A 116 -11.38 7.19 12.86
N ASP A 117 -11.39 8.39 12.29
CA ASP A 117 -11.89 9.56 13.00
C ASP A 117 -13.42 9.51 13.05
N ARG A 118 -13.98 9.30 14.24
CA ARG A 118 -15.44 9.23 14.41
C ARG A 118 -16.11 10.59 14.29
N ASN A 119 -15.37 11.69 14.45
CA ASN A 119 -15.93 13.03 14.37
C ASN A 119 -16.07 13.49 12.92
N GLU A 120 -15.14 13.11 12.05
CA GLU A 120 -15.16 13.44 10.63
C GLU A 120 -15.69 12.30 9.75
N GLU A 121 -15.91 11.11 10.32
CA GLU A 121 -16.29 9.88 9.60
C GLU A 121 -15.34 9.55 8.43
N THR A 122 -14.02 9.70 8.67
CA THR A 122 -12.99 9.40 7.66
C THR A 122 -11.87 8.56 8.24
N TRP A 123 -11.25 7.75 7.38
CA TRP A 123 -9.94 7.17 7.66
C TRP A 123 -8.87 8.27 7.63
N LYS A 124 -7.93 8.19 8.57
CA LYS A 124 -6.78 9.08 8.70
C LYS A 124 -5.49 8.27 8.77
N VAL A 125 -4.40 8.84 8.28
CA VAL A 125 -3.06 8.23 8.31
C VAL A 125 -2.09 9.21 8.97
N PHE A 126 -1.61 8.87 10.17
CA PHE A 126 -0.65 9.69 10.92
C PHE A 126 0.72 9.01 10.97
N ASP A 127 1.76 9.77 11.30
CA ASP A 127 3.01 9.19 11.80
C ASP A 127 2.71 8.37 13.05
N ASP A 128 3.23 7.15 13.14
CA ASP A 128 2.94 6.25 14.26
C ASP A 128 3.81 6.56 15.49
N ARG A 129 3.88 7.84 15.86
CA ARG A 129 4.74 8.34 16.93
C ARG A 129 4.06 9.47 17.67
N CYS A 130 3.78 9.24 18.94
CA CYS A 130 3.24 10.29 19.80
C CYS A 130 4.28 11.41 19.99
N PRO A 131 3.95 12.69 19.75
CA PRO A 131 4.91 13.80 19.86
C PRO A 131 5.41 14.03 21.30
N HIS A 132 4.75 13.43 22.30
CA HIS A 132 5.17 13.53 23.71
C HIS A 132 6.43 12.71 24.01
N ARG A 133 6.39 11.39 23.78
CA ARG A 133 7.46 10.43 24.13
C ARG A 133 7.64 9.31 23.11
N LEU A 134 7.21 9.53 21.86
CA LEU A 134 7.40 8.64 20.71
C LEU A 134 6.74 7.26 20.83
N ALA A 135 5.84 7.06 21.80
CA ALA A 135 5.05 5.84 21.88
C ALA A 135 4.23 5.65 20.60
N PRO A 136 4.13 4.42 20.07
CA PRO A 136 3.31 4.13 18.90
C PRO A 136 1.84 4.47 19.20
N LEU A 137 1.23 5.25 18.33
CA LEU A 137 -0.18 5.63 18.44
C LEU A 137 -1.10 4.48 18.02
N SER A 138 -0.59 3.55 17.22
CA SER A 138 -1.24 2.30 16.84
C SER A 138 -1.51 1.35 18.00
N GLU A 139 -0.75 1.45 19.08
CA GLU A 139 -1.02 0.73 20.34
C GLU A 139 -2.07 1.45 21.22
N GLY A 140 -2.52 2.62 20.78
CA GLY A 140 -3.55 3.42 21.43
C GLY A 140 -4.97 2.90 21.22
N ARG A 141 -5.92 3.82 21.33
CA ARG A 141 -7.36 3.54 21.19
C ARG A 141 -8.11 4.74 20.65
N ILE A 142 -9.31 4.51 20.14
CA ILE A 142 -10.25 5.59 19.85
C ILE A 142 -11.03 5.87 21.13
N ASP A 143 -10.89 7.07 21.69
CA ASP A 143 -11.55 7.45 22.94
C ASP A 143 -13.06 7.63 22.77
N GLN A 144 -13.78 7.85 23.88
CA GLN A 144 -15.23 8.05 23.88
C GLN A 144 -15.68 9.32 23.13
N TRP A 145 -14.77 10.25 22.85
CA TRP A 145 -15.01 11.46 22.06
C TRP A 145 -14.55 11.29 20.60
N GLY A 146 -14.24 10.06 20.18
CA GLY A 146 -13.89 9.76 18.79
C GLY A 146 -12.48 10.17 18.37
N ARG A 147 -11.58 10.48 19.32
CA ARG A 147 -10.21 10.94 19.06
C ARG A 147 -9.22 9.79 19.17
N LEU A 148 -8.08 9.92 18.50
CA LEU A 148 -6.96 8.99 18.68
C LEU A 148 -6.27 9.28 20.01
N GLN A 149 -6.34 8.34 20.94
CA GLN A 149 -5.73 8.43 22.26
C GLN A 149 -4.49 7.56 22.36
N CYS A 150 -3.36 8.19 22.67
CA CYS A 150 -2.07 7.52 22.90
C CYS A 150 -2.14 6.57 24.10
N VAL A 151 -1.58 5.37 23.95
CA VAL A 151 -1.52 4.35 25.00
C VAL A 151 -0.76 4.80 26.23
N TYR A 152 0.27 5.63 26.06
CA TYR A 152 1.23 5.89 27.12
C TYR A 152 0.68 6.85 28.18
N HIS A 153 0.38 8.09 27.79
CA HIS A 153 -0.08 9.13 28.72
C HIS A 153 -1.47 9.66 28.37
N GLY A 154 -2.19 9.01 27.45
CA GLY A 154 -3.57 9.36 27.14
C GLY A 154 -3.76 10.69 26.39
N TRP A 155 -2.72 11.24 25.77
CA TRP A 155 -2.84 12.41 24.90
C TRP A 155 -3.78 12.07 23.74
N CYS A 156 -4.75 12.95 23.46
CA CYS A 156 -5.77 12.73 22.42
C CYS A 156 -5.59 13.69 21.25
N PHE A 157 -5.71 13.17 20.03
CA PHE A 157 -5.54 13.91 18.78
C PHE A 157 -6.79 13.80 17.91
N ASN A 158 -7.18 14.90 17.25
CA ASN A 158 -8.24 14.86 16.22
C ASN A 158 -7.67 14.44 14.85
N GLY A 159 -8.53 14.29 13.84
CA GLY A 159 -8.17 13.92 12.47
C GLY A 159 -7.20 14.85 11.75
N SER A 160 -7.06 16.09 12.22
CA SER A 160 -6.06 17.04 11.71
C SER A 160 -4.71 16.96 12.45
N GLY A 161 -4.56 16.02 13.39
CA GLY A 161 -3.36 15.81 14.19
C GLY A 161 -3.21 16.79 15.37
N ASN A 162 -4.16 17.68 15.59
CA ASN A 162 -4.10 18.63 16.68
C ASN A 162 -4.33 17.91 18.02
N CYS A 163 -3.48 18.18 19.01
CA CYS A 163 -3.72 17.70 20.36
C CYS A 163 -4.94 18.43 20.95
N LYS A 164 -5.95 17.65 21.34
CA LYS A 164 -7.21 18.15 21.90
C LYS A 164 -7.28 17.99 23.40
N PHE A 165 -6.51 17.05 23.96
CA PHE A 165 -6.57 16.78 25.39
C PHE A 165 -5.27 16.15 25.88
N ILE A 166 -4.78 16.67 27.00
CA ILE A 166 -3.64 16.17 27.74
C ILE A 166 -4.14 15.93 29.16
N PRO A 167 -4.32 14.67 29.60
CA PRO A 167 -4.91 14.37 30.90
C PRO A 167 -4.18 15.00 32.10
N GLN A 168 -2.87 15.25 31.94
CA GLN A 168 -1.98 15.76 32.98
C GLN A 168 -1.84 17.29 32.96
N ALA A 169 -2.41 17.97 31.97
CA ALA A 169 -2.35 19.42 31.90
C ALA A 169 -3.30 20.03 32.93
N ASN A 170 -2.83 21.03 33.67
CA ASN A 170 -3.69 21.80 34.57
C ASN A 170 -4.76 22.55 33.75
N PRO A 171 -6.06 22.39 34.05
CA PRO A 171 -7.13 23.13 33.38
C PRO A 171 -6.95 24.65 33.42
N ASP A 172 -6.41 25.17 34.52
CA ASP A 172 -6.16 26.61 34.73
C ASP A 172 -4.76 27.03 34.27
N GLY A 173 -3.97 26.09 33.73
CA GLY A 173 -2.63 26.34 33.23
C GLY A 173 -2.62 26.89 31.79
N PRO A 174 -1.43 27.22 31.27
CA PRO A 174 -1.28 27.55 29.86
C PRO A 174 -1.83 26.43 28.95
N PRO A 175 -2.46 26.75 27.81
CA PRO A 175 -3.11 25.76 26.94
C PRO A 175 -2.07 24.97 26.13
N VAL A 176 -1.25 24.16 26.79
CA VAL A 176 -0.12 23.42 26.20
C VAL A 176 -0.51 22.48 25.05
N HIS A 177 -1.76 22.01 25.05
CA HIS A 177 -2.31 21.19 23.95
C HIS A 177 -2.40 21.95 22.62
N THR A 178 -2.45 23.28 22.64
CA THR A 178 -2.48 24.12 21.42
C THR A 178 -1.11 24.35 20.79
N ALA A 179 -0.02 23.97 21.46
CA ALA A 179 1.31 24.15 20.92
C ALA A 179 1.52 23.30 19.67
N LYS A 180 2.16 23.85 18.63
CA LYS A 180 2.47 23.10 17.39
C LYS A 180 3.27 21.81 17.66
N LYS A 181 4.15 21.83 18.68
CA LYS A 181 4.94 20.66 19.10
C LYS A 181 4.09 19.56 19.75
N ALA A 182 2.87 19.86 20.17
CA ALA A 182 1.93 18.88 20.67
C ALA A 182 1.15 18.18 19.55
N CYS A 183 1.19 18.68 18.30
CA CYS A 183 0.49 18.06 17.19
C CYS A 183 1.26 16.85 16.65
N VAL A 184 0.52 15.82 16.24
CA VAL A 184 1.06 14.68 15.48
C VAL A 184 1.10 15.02 14.00
N ALA A 185 2.10 14.50 13.29
CA ALA A 185 2.19 14.62 11.84
C ALA A 185 1.10 13.82 11.14
N VAL A 186 0.43 14.44 10.17
CA VAL A 186 -0.67 13.86 9.39
C VAL A 186 -0.28 13.80 7.94
N TYR A 187 -0.38 12.61 7.34
CA TYR A 187 -0.14 12.43 5.92
C TYR A 187 -1.42 12.75 5.12
N PRO A 188 -1.32 13.45 3.98
CA PRO A 188 -2.43 13.53 3.05
C PRO A 188 -2.89 12.12 2.69
N SER A 189 -4.19 11.86 2.84
CA SER A 189 -4.77 10.54 2.66
C SER A 189 -6.18 10.63 2.10
N THR A 190 -6.58 9.59 1.38
CA THR A 190 -7.93 9.48 0.82
C THR A 190 -8.36 8.02 0.75
N VAL A 191 -9.66 7.78 0.63
CA VAL A 191 -10.20 6.49 0.20
C VAL A 191 -10.53 6.59 -1.29
N GLN A 192 -10.00 5.67 -2.09
CA GLN A 192 -10.35 5.52 -3.50
C GLN A 192 -10.31 4.03 -3.87
N ASN A 193 -11.29 3.57 -4.66
CA ASN A 193 -11.45 2.16 -5.03
C ASN A 193 -11.36 1.23 -3.81
N ASN A 194 -12.04 1.60 -2.72
CA ASN A 194 -12.07 0.90 -1.44
C ASN A 194 -10.70 0.63 -0.79
N ILE A 195 -9.69 1.43 -1.11
CA ILE A 195 -8.35 1.39 -0.52
C ILE A 195 -8.09 2.72 0.19
N VAL A 196 -7.49 2.66 1.38
CA VAL A 196 -6.85 3.84 2.00
C VAL A 196 -5.53 4.08 1.31
N TRP A 197 -5.40 5.26 0.68
CA TRP A 197 -4.18 5.75 0.06
C TRP A 197 -3.56 6.85 0.91
N PHE A 198 -2.23 6.93 0.93
CA PHE A 198 -1.53 8.04 1.56
C PHE A 198 -0.39 8.57 0.68
N TRP A 199 -0.08 9.85 0.89
CA TRP A 199 1.05 10.54 0.30
C TRP A 199 2.15 10.68 1.36
N PRO A 200 3.30 10.03 1.21
CA PRO A 200 4.34 9.92 2.24
C PRO A 200 5.24 11.16 2.32
N ASN A 201 4.64 12.36 2.24
CA ASN A 201 5.35 13.62 2.38
C ASN A 201 4.55 14.58 3.27
N LEU A 202 5.23 15.13 4.28
CA LEU A 202 4.66 16.04 5.27
C LEU A 202 4.90 17.51 4.93
N ASP A 203 5.56 17.82 3.82
CA ASP A 203 5.73 19.21 3.37
C ASP A 203 4.34 19.86 3.21
N PRO A 204 4.08 21.02 3.86
CA PRO A 204 2.81 21.72 3.78
C PRO A 204 2.29 21.98 2.36
N ARG A 205 3.18 22.06 1.36
CA ARG A 205 2.79 22.22 -0.06
C ARG A 205 1.93 21.07 -0.59
N TYR A 206 2.00 19.89 0.04
CA TYR A 206 1.25 18.70 -0.35
C TYR A 206 -0.04 18.51 0.44
N LYS A 207 -0.42 19.44 1.32
CA LYS A 207 -1.67 19.32 2.09
C LYS A 207 -2.89 19.07 1.19
N ASP A 208 -2.93 19.73 0.04
CA ASP A 208 -4.01 19.63 -0.94
C ASP A 208 -3.61 18.83 -2.20
N ILE A 209 -2.66 17.89 -2.05
CA ILE A 209 -2.12 17.09 -3.17
C ILE A 209 -3.20 16.33 -3.94
N LEU A 210 -4.31 15.96 -3.30
CA LEU A 210 -5.47 15.33 -3.95
C LEU A 210 -6.07 16.14 -5.10
N VAL A 211 -5.96 17.48 -5.05
CA VAL A 211 -6.46 18.36 -6.12
C VAL A 211 -5.54 18.30 -7.34
N GLN A 212 -4.24 18.16 -7.11
CA GLN A 212 -3.22 18.18 -8.17
C GLN A 212 -3.00 16.79 -8.77
N LYS A 213 -2.99 15.76 -7.93
CA LYS A 213 -2.71 14.37 -8.29
C LYS A 213 -3.54 13.45 -7.43
N LYS A 214 -4.40 12.65 -8.05
CA LYS A 214 -5.18 11.60 -7.40
C LYS A 214 -4.42 10.26 -7.41
N PRO A 215 -4.76 9.32 -6.52
CA PRO A 215 -4.29 7.94 -6.67
C PRO A 215 -4.72 7.34 -8.02
N PRO A 216 -4.06 6.28 -8.50
CA PRO A 216 -4.51 5.53 -9.67
C PRO A 216 -5.98 5.08 -9.52
N TYR A 217 -6.81 5.35 -10.54
CA TYR A 217 -8.23 5.03 -10.53
C TYR A 217 -8.53 3.87 -11.47
N ILE A 218 -9.29 2.88 -10.98
CA ILE A 218 -9.69 1.69 -11.72
C ILE A 218 -11.23 1.66 -11.72
N PRO A 219 -11.91 2.06 -12.81
CA PRO A 219 -13.37 2.15 -12.86
C PRO A 219 -14.10 0.85 -12.51
N GLU A 220 -13.53 -0.30 -12.89
CA GLU A 220 -14.10 -1.63 -12.69
C GLU A 220 -14.22 -1.99 -11.20
N ILE A 221 -13.44 -1.37 -10.31
CA ILE A 221 -13.54 -1.61 -8.87
C ILE A 221 -14.82 -1.00 -8.29
N ASP A 222 -15.30 0.10 -8.87
CA ASP A 222 -16.49 0.82 -8.40
C ASP A 222 -17.76 0.41 -9.18
N ASP A 223 -17.61 -0.36 -10.26
CA ASP A 223 -18.73 -0.88 -11.05
C ASP A 223 -19.35 -2.13 -10.39
N PRO A 224 -20.62 -2.09 -9.95
CA PRO A 224 -21.28 -3.22 -9.30
C PRO A 224 -21.53 -4.42 -10.22
N SER A 225 -21.34 -4.28 -11.53
CA SER A 225 -21.41 -5.41 -12.47
C SER A 225 -20.16 -6.31 -12.43
N TYR A 226 -19.08 -5.84 -11.80
CA TYR A 226 -17.85 -6.60 -11.59
C TYR A 226 -17.79 -7.19 -10.17
N THR A 227 -17.08 -8.31 -10.03
CA THR A 227 -16.72 -8.86 -8.73
C THR A 227 -15.26 -8.51 -8.43
N ASN A 228 -15.05 -7.86 -7.30
CA ASN A 228 -13.71 -7.42 -6.88
C ASN A 228 -13.21 -8.30 -5.74
N LEU A 229 -12.07 -8.96 -5.97
CA LEU A 229 -11.33 -9.66 -4.92
C LEU A 229 -10.10 -8.85 -4.59
N MET A 230 -9.97 -8.46 -3.33
CA MET A 230 -8.86 -7.67 -2.85
C MET A 230 -8.40 -8.20 -1.51
N GLY A 231 -7.10 -8.14 -1.28
CA GLY A 231 -6.50 -8.56 -0.02
C GLY A 231 -5.12 -7.98 0.14
N ASN A 232 -4.61 -8.07 1.36
CA ASN A 232 -3.25 -7.69 1.70
C ASN A 232 -2.48 -8.89 2.24
N ARG A 233 -1.20 -9.01 1.87
CA ARG A 233 -0.28 -10.00 2.45
C ARG A 233 1.10 -9.41 2.60
N ASP A 234 1.68 -9.63 3.78
CA ASP A 234 3.10 -9.35 4.01
C ASP A 234 3.91 -10.56 3.54
N ILE A 235 4.92 -10.28 2.72
CA ILE A 235 5.81 -11.32 2.19
C ILE A 235 7.26 -10.92 2.51
N PRO A 236 8.12 -11.84 3.00
CA PRO A 236 9.44 -11.50 3.52
C PRO A 236 10.49 -11.30 2.41
N TYR A 237 10.19 -10.50 1.39
CA TYR A 237 11.12 -10.07 0.35
C TYR A 237 10.78 -8.67 -0.18
N GLY A 238 11.75 -8.05 -0.86
CA GLY A 238 11.59 -6.72 -1.46
C GLY A 238 10.56 -6.69 -2.59
N PHE A 239 9.97 -5.52 -2.83
CA PHE A 239 8.94 -5.35 -3.86
C PHE A 239 9.50 -5.66 -5.27
N GLU A 240 10.78 -5.40 -5.49
CA GLU A 240 11.49 -5.65 -6.73
C GLU A 240 11.44 -7.12 -7.14
N ILE A 241 11.55 -8.04 -6.18
CA ILE A 241 11.48 -9.49 -6.43
C ILE A 241 10.06 -9.89 -6.82
N LEU A 242 9.05 -9.27 -6.21
CA LEU A 242 7.65 -9.51 -6.57
C LEU A 242 7.36 -9.01 -7.99
N ILE A 243 7.86 -7.83 -8.36
CA ILE A 243 7.68 -7.27 -9.69
C ILE A 243 8.40 -8.13 -10.74
N GLU A 244 9.63 -8.58 -10.46
CA GLU A 244 10.35 -9.51 -11.34
C GLU A 244 9.56 -10.80 -11.56
N ASN A 245 9.07 -11.41 -10.47
CA ASN A 245 8.25 -12.63 -10.56
C ASN A 245 6.95 -12.40 -11.37
N LEU A 246 6.28 -11.26 -11.17
CA LEU A 246 5.05 -10.93 -11.89
C LEU A 246 5.28 -10.73 -13.39
N MET A 247 6.43 -10.15 -13.76
CA MET A 247 6.76 -9.82 -15.15
C MET A 247 7.40 -10.97 -15.94
N ASP A 248 7.93 -12.00 -15.28
CA ASP A 248 8.56 -13.13 -15.96
C ASP A 248 7.53 -14.19 -16.43
N PRO A 249 7.27 -14.34 -17.74
CA PRO A 249 6.37 -15.39 -18.21
C PRO A 249 6.97 -16.81 -18.10
N ALA A 250 8.30 -16.94 -17.91
CA ALA A 250 8.97 -18.25 -17.92
C ALA A 250 8.57 -19.11 -16.71
N HIS A 251 8.18 -18.51 -15.57
CA HIS A 251 7.71 -19.28 -14.42
C HIS A 251 6.30 -19.87 -14.61
N LEU A 252 5.49 -19.34 -15.54
CA LEU A 252 4.07 -19.71 -15.69
C LEU A 252 3.85 -21.23 -15.88
N PRO A 253 4.53 -21.92 -16.82
CA PRO A 253 4.30 -23.34 -17.05
C PRO A 253 4.73 -24.26 -15.91
N TYR A 254 5.65 -23.79 -15.06
CA TYR A 254 6.27 -24.58 -14.00
C TYR A 254 5.64 -24.31 -12.64
N ALA A 255 5.62 -23.06 -12.20
CA ALA A 255 5.13 -22.66 -10.88
C ALA A 255 3.61 -22.75 -10.76
N HIS A 256 2.88 -22.66 -11.89
CA HIS A 256 1.42 -22.72 -11.94
C HIS A 256 0.91 -23.97 -12.67
N HIS A 257 1.75 -25.03 -12.74
CA HIS A 257 1.38 -26.29 -13.35
C HIS A 257 0.11 -26.89 -12.70
N GLY A 258 -0.91 -27.18 -13.53
CA GLY A 258 -2.19 -27.71 -13.06
C GLY A 258 -3.11 -26.68 -12.38
N ILE A 259 -2.69 -25.40 -12.31
CA ILE A 259 -3.48 -24.29 -11.75
C ILE A 259 -3.95 -23.34 -12.84
N LEU A 260 -3.06 -22.97 -13.78
CA LEU A 260 -3.36 -22.12 -14.92
C LEU A 260 -3.38 -22.94 -16.21
N GLU A 261 -4.49 -22.88 -16.96
CA GLU A 261 -4.54 -23.39 -18.33
C GLU A 261 -3.82 -22.41 -19.26
N ILE A 262 -2.56 -22.69 -19.57
CA ILE A 262 -1.81 -21.96 -20.58
C ILE A 262 -2.22 -22.52 -21.94
N LEU A 263 -3.02 -21.74 -22.69
CA LEU A 263 -3.43 -22.13 -24.03
C LEU A 263 -2.17 -22.39 -24.88
N PRO A 264 -2.09 -23.54 -25.57
CA PRO A 264 -0.94 -23.81 -26.42
C PRO A 264 -0.85 -22.73 -27.50
N SER A 265 0.35 -22.16 -27.64
CA SER A 265 0.70 -21.30 -28.77
C SER A 265 0.25 -22.01 -30.06
N LYS A 266 -0.64 -21.37 -30.83
CA LYS A 266 -0.95 -21.82 -32.18
C LYS A 266 0.37 -21.84 -32.94
N LYS A 267 0.89 -23.04 -33.22
CA LYS A 267 2.01 -23.22 -34.14
C LYS A 267 1.64 -22.48 -35.43
N ARG A 268 2.39 -21.42 -35.76
CA ARG A 268 2.34 -20.76 -37.07
C ARG A 268 2.90 -21.68 -38.13
#